data_AF-A0A3M1Z7A2-F1
#
_entry.id   AF-A0A3M1Z7A2-F1
#
_cell.length_a   1.000
_cell.length_b   1.000
_cell.length_c   1.000
_cell.angle_alpha   90.00
_cell.angle_beta   90.00
_cell.angle_gamma   90.00
#
_symmetry.space_group_name_H-M   'P 1'
#
loop_
_entity.id
_entity.type
_entity.pdbx_description
1 polymer ?
#
loop_
_entity_poly.entity_id
_entity_poly.type
_entity_poly.pdbx_seq_one_letter_code
_entity_poly.pdbx_strand_id
1 'polypeptide(L)'
;MSTANNGNPKPPVEQIDEATLPQRRLPWGYLTFGILGLAVGIYVLTQVLGVLYGIVFPPTPPLPDVDLTELRHESDSYGVDEWLYGTQADACRVLRYYQSQGATCTYNQDVCAQIDFSAETPGQNVGRCVGEDEFSIFAMRWEVNIAGGYVQELPTQFSLKREVFWTGAIPPEVNLQSP
;
A
#
# COMPACT_ATOMS: atom_id res chain seq x y z
N MET A 1 -113.70 -10.58 5.16
CA MET A 1 -112.60 -11.39 4.62
C MET A 1 -111.32 -10.62 4.85
N SER A 2 -110.44 -11.10 5.74
CA SER A 2 -109.14 -10.51 6.05
C SER A 2 -108.08 -11.56 5.67
N THR A 3 -107.22 -11.25 4.72
CA THR A 3 -106.11 -12.12 4.29
C THR A 3 -104.87 -11.77 5.08
N ALA A 4 -104.36 -12.76 5.82
CA ALA A 4 -103.12 -12.69 6.58
C ALA A 4 -101.91 -12.60 5.64
N ASN A 5 -101.05 -11.61 5.86
CA ASN A 5 -99.79 -11.45 5.14
C ASN A 5 -98.70 -12.24 5.89
N ASN A 6 -98.27 -13.37 5.32
CA ASN A 6 -97.33 -14.30 5.93
C ASN A 6 -95.90 -13.95 5.48
N GLY A 7 -95.26 -13.00 6.18
CA GLY A 7 -93.86 -12.65 5.96
C GLY A 7 -92.94 -13.58 6.75
N ASN A 8 -92.33 -14.54 6.07
CA ASN A 8 -91.31 -15.41 6.66
C ASN A 8 -90.00 -14.61 6.84
N PRO A 9 -89.34 -14.63 8.02
CA PRO A 9 -88.07 -13.92 8.23
C PRO A 9 -86.91 -14.60 7.47
N LYS A 10 -86.04 -13.78 6.87
CA LYS A 10 -84.79 -14.22 6.22
C LYS A 10 -83.81 -14.75 7.28
N PRO A 11 -83.06 -15.84 7.03
CA PRO A 11 -82.01 -16.28 7.94
C PRO A 11 -80.86 -15.26 7.98
N PRO A 12 -80.16 -15.12 9.12
CA PRO A 12 -79.06 -14.19 9.26
C PRO A 12 -77.88 -14.64 8.39
N VAL A 13 -77.27 -13.68 7.70
CA VAL A 13 -76.05 -13.90 6.91
C VAL A 13 -74.90 -14.11 7.89
N GLU A 14 -74.33 -15.32 7.89
CA GLU A 14 -73.12 -15.68 8.61
C GLU A 14 -71.96 -14.86 8.05
N GLN A 15 -71.50 -13.88 8.83
CA GLN A 15 -70.34 -13.06 8.47
C GLN A 15 -69.11 -13.94 8.55
N ILE A 16 -68.53 -14.25 7.39
CA ILE A 16 -67.24 -14.92 7.32
C ILE A 16 -66.21 -13.88 7.76
N ASP A 17 -65.79 -13.96 9.02
CA ASP A 17 -64.70 -13.16 9.56
C ASP A 17 -63.45 -13.38 8.70
N GLU A 18 -63.07 -12.37 7.93
CA GLU A 18 -61.83 -12.36 7.17
C GLU A 18 -60.69 -12.65 8.14
N ALA A 19 -60.03 -13.79 7.93
CA ALA A 19 -58.89 -14.21 8.70
C ALA A 19 -57.87 -13.07 8.76
N THR A 20 -57.78 -12.42 9.92
CA THR A 20 -56.75 -11.42 10.23
C THR A 20 -55.41 -12.11 10.11
N LEU A 21 -54.74 -11.94 8.96
CA LEU A 21 -53.36 -12.33 8.78
C LEU A 21 -52.55 -11.67 9.90
N PRO A 22 -51.79 -12.44 10.70
CA PRO A 22 -51.02 -11.87 11.80
C PRO A 22 -50.04 -10.85 11.22
N GLN A 23 -50.30 -9.57 11.49
CA GLN A 23 -49.47 -8.47 11.04
C GLN A 23 -48.15 -8.53 11.83
N ARG A 24 -47.18 -9.28 11.30
CA ARG A 24 -45.86 -9.48 11.89
C ARG A 24 -45.11 -8.15 11.85
N ARG A 25 -45.31 -7.33 12.89
CA ARG A 25 -44.55 -6.09 13.07
C ARG A 25 -43.08 -6.48 13.19
N LEU A 26 -42.29 -6.15 12.17
CA LEU A 26 -40.85 -6.33 12.28
C LEU A 26 -40.38 -5.46 13.46
N PRO A 27 -39.73 -6.06 14.47
CA PRO A 27 -39.19 -5.31 15.60
C PRO A 27 -38.05 -4.41 15.10
N TRP A 28 -38.38 -3.15 14.81
CA TRP A 28 -37.45 -2.13 14.29
C TRP A 28 -36.15 -2.03 15.10
N GLY A 29 -36.18 -2.30 16.41
CA GLY A 29 -34.99 -2.33 17.26
C GLY A 29 -33.95 -3.39 16.85
N TYR A 30 -34.37 -4.57 16.40
CA TYR A 30 -33.43 -5.58 15.90
C TYR A 30 -32.86 -5.20 14.53
N LEU A 31 -33.64 -4.52 13.69
CA LEU A 31 -33.16 -4.00 12.41
C LEU A 31 -32.08 -2.94 12.61
N THR A 32 -32.31 -1.97 13.49
CA THR A 32 -31.32 -0.91 13.76
C THR A 32 -30.05 -1.48 14.39
N PHE A 33 -30.17 -2.40 15.35
CA PHE A 33 -29.02 -3.07 15.94
C PHE A 33 -28.25 -3.92 14.93
N GLY A 34 -28.95 -4.64 14.04
CA GLY A 34 -28.33 -5.40 12.96
C GLY A 34 -27.57 -4.51 11.97
N ILE A 35 -28.15 -3.38 11.57
CA ILE A 35 -27.48 -2.40 10.70
C ILE A 35 -26.25 -1.81 11.39
N LEU A 36 -26.37 -1.44 12.67
CA LEU A 36 -25.24 -0.91 13.43
C LEU A 36 -24.11 -1.93 13.56
N GLY A 37 -24.44 -3.19 13.86
CA GLY A 37 -23.47 -4.28 13.92
C GLY A 37 -22.78 -4.52 12.57
N LEU A 38 -23.54 -4.48 11.47
CA LEU A 38 -22.99 -4.58 10.12
C LEU A 38 -22.05 -3.42 9.81
N ALA A 39 -22.43 -2.19 10.15
CA ALA A 39 -21.59 -1.00 9.94
C ALA A 39 -20.27 -1.09 10.71
N VAL A 40 -20.31 -1.51 11.98
CA VAL A 40 -19.11 -1.75 12.79
C VAL A 40 -18.26 -2.88 12.20
N GLY A 41 -18.88 -3.97 11.74
CA GLY A 41 -18.19 -5.07 11.09
C GLY A 41 -17.46 -4.65 9.82
N ILE A 42 -18.11 -3.87 8.96
CA ILE A 42 -17.50 -3.30 7.75
C ILE A 42 -16.33 -2.38 8.14
N TYR A 43 -16.50 -1.53 9.14
CA TYR A 43 -15.43 -0.65 9.61
C TYR A 43 -14.20 -1.45 10.06
N VAL A 44 -14.37 -2.45 10.92
CA VAL A 44 -13.26 -3.31 11.36
C VAL A 44 -12.63 -4.04 10.17
N LEU A 45 -13.44 -4.54 9.23
CA LEU A 45 -12.95 -5.20 8.03
C LEU A 45 -12.04 -4.29 7.20
N THR A 46 -12.38 -3.00 7.04
CA THR A 46 -11.52 -2.05 6.30
C THR A 46 -10.16 -1.84 6.96
N GLN A 47 -10.11 -1.83 8.29
CA GLN A 47 -8.84 -1.68 9.02
C GLN A 47 -7.96 -2.93 8.85
N VAL A 48 -8.54 -4.12 8.97
CA VAL A 48 -7.82 -5.39 8.82
C VAL A 48 -7.32 -5.58 7.39
N LEU A 49 -8.15 -5.26 6.39
CA LEU A 49 -7.77 -5.35 4.99
C LEU A 49 -6.64 -4.37 4.65
N GLY A 50 -6.64 -3.16 5.22
CA GLY A 50 -5.55 -2.19 5.02
C GLY A 50 -4.19 -2.70 5.53
N VAL A 51 -4.17 -3.30 6.72
CA VAL A 51 -2.94 -3.89 7.27
C VAL A 51 -2.50 -5.09 6.45
N LEU A 52 -3.43 -6.01 6.12
CA LEU A 52 -3.11 -7.19 5.31
C LEU A 52 -2.59 -6.80 3.93
N TYR A 53 -3.18 -5.77 3.31
CA TYR A 53 -2.71 -5.22 2.04
C TYR A 53 -1.28 -4.71 2.13
N GLY A 54 -0.93 -3.96 3.18
CA GLY A 54 0.44 -3.49 3.40
C GLY A 54 1.46 -4.62 3.62
N ILE A 55 1.05 -5.75 4.20
CA ILE A 55 1.92 -6.93 4.36
C ILE A 55 2.17 -7.63 3.02
N VAL A 56 1.12 -7.81 2.21
CA VAL A 56 1.22 -8.54 0.94
C VAL A 56 1.87 -7.69 -0.15
N PHE A 57 1.62 -6.38 -0.13
CA PHE A 57 2.10 -5.42 -1.14
C PHE A 57 2.77 -4.23 -0.46
N PRO A 58 3.98 -4.41 0.11
CA PRO A 58 4.73 -3.28 0.63
C PRO A 58 5.06 -2.30 -0.50
N PRO A 59 5.07 -0.99 -0.23
CA PRO A 59 5.40 0.01 -1.23
C PRO A 59 6.79 -0.24 -1.84
N THR A 60 6.93 0.05 -3.12
CA THR A 60 8.22 0.01 -3.80
C THR A 60 8.97 1.33 -3.55
N PRO A 61 10.30 1.30 -3.41
CA PRO A 61 11.06 2.55 -3.33
C PRO A 61 10.94 3.35 -4.63
N PRO A 62 11.20 4.67 -4.58
CA PRO A 62 11.16 5.51 -5.78
C PRO A 62 12.23 5.08 -6.80
N LEU A 63 11.85 5.02 -8.07
CA LEU A 63 12.76 4.69 -9.19
C LEU A 63 12.88 5.88 -10.14
N PRO A 64 14.09 6.23 -10.58
CA PRO A 64 14.30 7.34 -11.50
C PRO A 64 13.61 7.09 -12.86
N ASP A 65 13.04 8.15 -13.43
CA ASP A 65 12.44 8.14 -14.78
C ASP A 65 13.53 8.13 -15.86
N VAL A 66 14.28 7.04 -15.93
CA VAL A 66 15.33 6.74 -16.90
C VAL A 66 15.21 5.28 -17.34
N ASP A 67 15.86 4.93 -18.44
CA ASP A 67 15.92 3.52 -18.86
C ASP A 67 16.75 2.73 -17.85
N LEU A 68 16.07 1.91 -17.04
CA LEU A 68 16.64 1.04 -16.03
C LEU A 68 16.63 -0.41 -16.53
N THR A 69 17.77 -1.08 -16.37
CA THR A 69 17.88 -2.53 -16.56
C THR A 69 18.12 -3.16 -15.19
N GLU A 70 17.24 -4.06 -14.77
CA GLU A 70 17.47 -4.87 -13.58
C GLU A 70 18.57 -5.91 -13.88
N LEU A 71 19.67 -5.83 -13.14
CA LEU A 71 20.82 -6.73 -13.27
C LEU A 71 20.71 -7.90 -12.28
N ARG A 72 20.21 -7.61 -11.07
CA ARG A 72 20.05 -8.59 -10.00
C ARG A 72 18.92 -8.17 -9.06
N HIS A 73 18.20 -9.14 -8.53
CA HIS A 73 17.26 -8.93 -7.44
C HIS A 73 17.38 -10.08 -6.44
N GLU A 74 17.52 -9.72 -5.18
CA GLU A 74 17.52 -10.63 -4.04
C GLU A 74 16.48 -10.17 -3.02
N SER A 75 15.78 -11.15 -2.45
CA SER A 75 14.82 -10.94 -1.38
C SER A 75 15.30 -11.76 -0.19
N ASP A 76 15.77 -11.05 0.83
CA ASP A 76 16.21 -11.62 2.08
C ASP A 76 15.01 -11.85 3.01
N SER A 77 15.22 -12.70 4.02
CA SER A 77 14.18 -12.95 5.02
C SER A 77 13.82 -11.65 5.77
N TYR A 78 12.55 -11.54 6.19
CA TYR A 78 12.03 -10.44 7.04
C TYR A 78 11.72 -9.09 6.36
N GLY A 79 11.55 -9.05 5.03
CA GLY A 79 11.10 -7.83 4.32
C GLY A 79 12.27 -6.91 3.95
N VAL A 80 13.44 -7.50 3.72
CA VAL A 80 14.59 -6.84 3.16
C VAL A 80 14.71 -7.28 1.70
N ASP A 81 14.80 -6.32 0.80
CA ASP A 81 14.97 -6.59 -0.62
C ASP A 81 16.12 -5.74 -1.15
N GLU A 82 16.93 -6.32 -2.04
CA GLU A 82 18.00 -5.63 -2.73
C GLU A 82 17.84 -5.80 -4.24
N TRP A 83 17.93 -4.70 -4.96
CA TRP A 83 17.96 -4.66 -6.42
C TRP A 83 19.25 -4.01 -6.87
N LEU A 84 19.88 -4.58 -7.89
CA LEU A 84 20.97 -3.95 -8.62
C LEU A 84 20.42 -3.51 -9.97
N TYR A 85 20.40 -2.20 -10.20
CA TYR A 85 20.00 -1.63 -11.48
C TYR A 85 21.21 -1.08 -12.23
N GLY A 86 21.18 -1.17 -13.55
CA GLY A 86 22.10 -0.48 -14.45
C GLY A 86 21.34 0.47 -15.38
N THR A 87 21.97 1.58 -15.75
CA THR A 87 21.40 2.57 -16.66
C THR A 87 22.46 3.24 -17.53
N GLN A 88 22.02 3.73 -18.69
CA GLN A 88 22.77 4.62 -19.57
C GLN A 88 22.80 6.07 -19.07
N ALA A 89 21.95 6.41 -18.10
CA ALA A 89 21.93 7.74 -17.51
C ALA A 89 23.19 8.00 -16.68
N ASP A 90 23.57 9.28 -16.61
CA ASP A 90 24.65 9.75 -15.74
C ASP A 90 24.35 9.50 -14.25
N ALA A 91 25.36 9.09 -13.48
CA ALA A 91 25.22 8.76 -12.07
C ALA A 91 24.76 9.96 -11.22
N CYS A 92 25.18 11.18 -11.57
CA CYS A 92 24.75 12.38 -10.87
C CYS A 92 23.32 12.80 -11.21
N ARG A 93 22.76 12.34 -12.33
CA ARG A 93 21.31 12.44 -12.59
C ARG A 93 20.52 11.53 -11.65
N VAL A 94 20.98 10.30 -11.44
CA VAL A 94 20.35 9.36 -10.49
C VAL A 94 20.42 9.91 -9.06
N LEU A 95 21.57 10.44 -8.65
CA LEU A 95 21.74 11.06 -7.33
C LEU A 95 20.78 12.23 -7.10
N ARG A 96 20.68 13.14 -8.08
CA ARG A 96 19.75 14.29 -8.02
C ARG A 96 18.29 13.86 -7.97
N TYR A 97 17.93 12.76 -8.64
CA TYR A 97 16.58 12.20 -8.54
C TYR A 97 16.26 11.84 -7.09
N TYR A 98 17.11 11.07 -6.41
CA TYR A 98 16.84 10.66 -5.03
C TYR A 98 16.84 11.84 -4.05
N GLN A 99 17.68 12.87 -4.27
CA GLN A 99 17.57 14.13 -3.53
C GLN A 99 16.20 14.80 -3.72
N SER A 100 15.67 14.81 -4.94
CA SER A 100 14.36 15.40 -5.23
C SER A 100 13.19 14.64 -4.59
N GLN A 101 13.38 13.36 -4.25
CA GLN A 101 12.43 12.54 -3.51
C GLN A 101 12.51 12.76 -1.98
N GLY A 102 13.34 13.70 -1.52
CA GLY A 102 13.49 14.00 -0.09
C GLY A 102 14.49 13.10 0.65
N ALA A 103 15.31 12.34 -0.07
CA ALA A 103 16.35 11.52 0.55
C ALA A 103 17.45 12.36 1.20
N THR A 104 18.02 11.84 2.28
CA THR A 104 19.28 12.32 2.83
C THR A 104 20.43 11.66 2.10
N CYS A 105 21.21 12.45 1.33
CA CYS A 105 22.31 11.93 0.53
C CYS A 105 23.68 12.35 1.07
N THR A 106 24.60 11.38 1.13
CA THR A 106 26.02 11.57 1.44
C THR A 106 26.83 11.31 0.17
N TYR A 107 27.56 12.32 -0.31
CA TYR A 107 28.38 12.26 -1.51
C TYR A 107 29.45 13.33 -1.48
N ASN A 108 30.51 13.16 -2.25
CA ASN A 108 31.51 14.20 -2.44
C ASN A 108 31.02 15.18 -3.52
N GLN A 109 30.89 16.46 -3.16
CA GLN A 109 30.35 17.50 -4.05
C GLN A 109 31.17 17.65 -5.35
N ASP A 110 32.47 17.36 -5.32
CA ASP A 110 33.34 17.45 -6.48
C ASP A 110 33.05 16.37 -7.54
N VAL A 111 32.52 15.22 -7.13
CA VAL A 111 32.24 14.08 -8.03
C VAL A 111 31.18 14.44 -9.06
N CYS A 112 30.16 15.21 -8.67
CA CYS A 112 29.11 15.66 -9.57
C CYS A 112 29.34 17.05 -10.16
N ALA A 113 30.43 17.72 -9.80
CA ALA A 113 30.82 19.01 -10.35
C ALA A 113 31.89 18.90 -11.44
N GLN A 114 32.70 17.84 -11.45
CA GLN A 114 33.92 17.79 -12.27
C GLN A 114 34.08 16.61 -13.22
N ILE A 115 33.21 15.59 -13.22
CA ILE A 115 33.60 14.29 -13.78
C ILE A 115 32.74 13.84 -14.96
N ASP A 116 33.39 13.80 -16.12
CA ASP A 116 33.19 12.78 -17.15
C ASP A 116 33.77 11.48 -16.55
N PHE A 117 32.92 10.52 -16.16
CA PHE A 117 33.37 9.30 -15.46
C PHE A 117 34.21 8.46 -16.44
N SER A 118 35.52 8.65 -16.42
CA SER A 118 36.40 7.90 -17.30
C SER A 118 36.35 6.42 -16.93
N ALA A 119 36.31 5.57 -17.94
CA ALA A 119 36.35 4.11 -17.88
C ALA A 119 37.56 3.52 -17.12
N GLU A 120 38.49 4.35 -16.65
CA GLU A 120 39.77 3.93 -16.08
C GLU A 120 39.66 3.41 -14.63
N THR A 121 38.55 3.69 -13.93
CA THR A 121 38.24 3.06 -12.62
C THR A 121 36.76 2.69 -12.54
N PRO A 122 36.36 1.49 -12.98
CA PRO A 122 34.97 1.07 -12.91
C PRO A 122 34.50 0.88 -11.46
N GLY A 123 33.27 1.32 -11.18
CA GLY A 123 32.64 1.16 -9.86
C GLY A 123 33.03 2.22 -8.84
N GLN A 124 33.39 3.44 -9.26
CA GLN A 124 33.60 4.52 -8.30
C GLN A 124 32.27 4.89 -7.64
N ASN A 125 32.22 4.83 -6.31
CA ASN A 125 31.04 5.24 -5.54
C ASN A 125 30.85 6.76 -5.69
N VAL A 126 29.69 7.13 -6.24
CA VAL A 126 29.28 8.51 -6.50
C VAL A 126 28.58 9.09 -5.28
N GLY A 127 27.78 8.28 -4.58
CA GLY A 127 27.09 8.69 -3.38
C GLY A 127 26.12 7.65 -2.86
N ARG A 128 25.68 7.87 -1.63
CA ARG A 128 24.64 7.11 -0.95
C ARG A 128 23.46 8.02 -0.62
N CYS A 129 22.24 7.57 -0.86
CA CYS A 129 21.02 8.27 -0.49
C CYS A 129 20.11 7.37 0.34
N VAL A 130 19.56 7.90 1.43
CA VAL A 130 18.61 7.17 2.28
C VAL A 130 17.30 7.94 2.36
N GLY A 131 16.18 7.24 2.16
CA GLY A 131 14.85 7.77 2.38
C GLY A 131 14.01 6.85 3.26
N GLU A 132 12.99 7.43 3.87
CA GLU A 132 12.10 6.76 4.81
C GLU A 132 10.66 7.10 4.46
N ASP A 133 9.79 6.09 4.48
CA ASP A 133 8.38 6.22 4.15
C ASP A 133 7.53 5.46 5.19
N GLU A 134 6.46 6.10 5.66
CA GLU A 134 5.47 5.45 6.52
C GLU A 134 4.30 4.94 5.68
N PHE A 135 3.84 3.71 5.94
CA PHE A 135 2.68 3.14 5.24
C PHE A 135 1.85 2.24 6.17
N SER A 136 0.55 2.53 6.26
CA SER A 136 -0.34 1.85 7.21
C SER A 136 0.17 1.98 8.65
N ILE A 137 0.47 0.87 9.32
CA ILE A 137 1.09 0.81 10.67
C ILE A 137 2.59 0.48 10.61
N PHE A 138 3.16 0.40 9.40
CA PHE A 138 4.53 0.00 9.14
C PHE A 138 5.33 1.18 8.64
N ALA A 139 6.65 1.00 8.64
CA ALA A 139 7.57 1.96 8.06
C ALA A 139 8.53 1.24 7.12
N MET A 140 9.10 1.98 6.18
CA MET A 140 10.08 1.50 5.23
C MET A 140 11.27 2.43 5.26
N ARG A 141 12.48 1.88 5.20
CA ARG A 141 13.68 2.61 4.82
C ARG A 141 14.18 2.06 3.51
N TRP A 142 14.58 2.93 2.61
CA TRP A 142 15.28 2.55 1.41
C TRP A 142 16.62 3.27 1.33
N GLU A 143 17.62 2.57 0.82
CA GLU A 143 18.99 3.04 0.66
C GLU A 143 19.42 2.79 -0.77
N VAL A 144 20.08 3.78 -1.36
CA VAL A 144 20.62 3.72 -2.71
C VAL A 144 22.11 3.99 -2.65
N ASN A 145 22.91 3.05 -3.13
CA ASN A 145 24.34 3.20 -3.32
C ASN A 145 24.63 3.29 -4.82
N ILE A 146 25.12 4.45 -5.25
CA ILE A 146 25.27 4.79 -6.67
C ILE A 146 26.75 4.70 -7.04
N ALA A 147 27.06 3.97 -8.12
CA ALA A 147 28.41 3.85 -8.66
C ALA A 147 28.44 4.14 -10.16
N GLY A 148 29.53 4.78 -10.61
CA GLY A 148 29.76 5.14 -12.01
C GLY A 148 31.04 4.54 -12.58
N GLY A 149 31.29 4.82 -13.87
CA GLY A 149 32.53 4.47 -14.56
C GLY A 149 32.59 3.03 -15.08
N TYR A 150 31.45 2.32 -15.13
CA TYR A 150 31.43 0.97 -15.70
C TYR A 150 31.68 1.01 -17.22
N VAL A 151 32.55 0.12 -17.70
CA VAL A 151 32.93 -0.03 -19.12
C VAL A 151 31.91 -0.81 -19.97
N GLN A 152 30.84 -1.31 -19.35
CA GLN A 152 29.79 -2.08 -20.03
C GLN A 152 28.72 -1.18 -20.65
N GLU A 153 27.70 -1.76 -21.27
CA GLU A 153 26.54 -1.04 -21.85
C GLU A 153 25.74 -0.21 -20.84
N LEU A 154 26.04 -0.31 -19.54
CA LEU A 154 25.37 0.41 -18.47
C LEU A 154 26.44 1.09 -17.59
N PRO A 155 26.86 2.33 -17.93
CA PRO A 155 27.97 3.03 -17.29
C PRO A 155 27.71 3.41 -15.82
N THR A 156 26.43 3.48 -15.44
CA THR A 156 25.98 3.73 -14.08
C THR A 156 25.27 2.49 -13.56
N GLN A 157 25.66 2.05 -12.36
CA GLN A 157 24.94 1.02 -11.62
C GLN A 157 24.63 1.52 -10.23
N PHE A 158 23.50 1.11 -9.67
CA PHE A 158 23.16 1.43 -8.30
C PHE A 158 22.47 0.24 -7.62
N SER A 159 22.87 -0.02 -6.38
CA SER A 159 22.15 -0.94 -5.50
C SER A 159 21.06 -0.14 -4.78
N LEU A 160 19.83 -0.62 -4.87
CA LEU A 160 18.67 -0.14 -4.14
C LEU A 160 18.30 -1.21 -3.12
N LYS A 161 18.45 -0.89 -1.84
CA LYS A 161 18.02 -1.74 -0.73
C LYS A 161 16.73 -1.18 -0.14
N ARG A 162 15.76 -2.03 0.13
CA ARG A 162 14.55 -1.74 0.90
C ARG A 162 14.54 -2.58 2.15
N GLU A 163 14.12 -2.00 3.26
CA GLU A 163 13.80 -2.71 4.50
C GLU A 163 12.45 -2.26 5.04
N VAL A 164 11.57 -3.21 5.33
CA VAL A 164 10.25 -2.98 5.94
C VAL A 164 10.30 -3.25 7.44
N PHE A 165 9.96 -2.23 8.22
CA PHE A 165 9.84 -2.29 9.67
C PHE A 165 8.40 -2.61 10.06
N TRP A 166 8.14 -3.89 10.31
CA TRP A 166 6.82 -4.41 10.70
C TRP A 166 6.29 -3.89 12.05
N THR A 167 7.14 -3.26 12.86
CA THR A 167 6.75 -2.61 14.12
C THR A 167 6.38 -1.14 13.94
N GLY A 168 6.59 -0.58 12.74
CA GLY A 168 6.46 0.85 12.44
C GLY A 168 7.60 1.72 12.99
N ALA A 169 8.50 1.16 13.80
CA ALA A 169 9.63 1.90 14.35
C ALA A 169 10.88 1.68 13.49
N ILE A 170 11.35 2.76 12.86
CA ILE A 170 12.64 2.73 12.15
C ILE A 170 13.76 2.94 13.17
N PRO A 171 14.70 1.98 13.33
CA PRO A 171 15.85 2.17 14.19
C PRO A 171 16.73 3.30 13.66
N PRO A 172 17.42 4.08 14.53
CA PRO A 172 18.37 5.07 14.08
C PRO A 172 19.42 4.39 13.19
N GLU A 173 19.94 5.11 12.20
CA GLU A 173 21.06 4.62 11.40
C GLU A 173 22.25 4.37 12.35
N VAL A 174 22.41 3.12 12.76
CA VAL A 174 23.68 2.65 13.26
C VAL A 174 24.57 2.74 12.04
N ASN A 175 25.62 3.57 12.10
CA ASN A 175 26.67 3.62 11.09
C ASN A 175 27.22 2.20 10.90
N LEU A 176 26.56 1.41 10.06
CA LEU A 176 27.07 0.18 9.49
C LEU A 176 28.05 0.63 8.42
N GLN A 177 29.14 1.25 8.87
CA GLN A 177 30.41 1.16 8.15
C GLN A 177 30.73 -0.34 8.14
N SER A 178 30.25 -1.02 7.11
CA SER A 178 30.77 -2.34 6.78
C SER A 178 32.30 -2.18 6.62
N PRO A 179 33.10 -3.07 7.22
CA PRO A 179 34.55 -3.03 7.15
C PRO A 179 35.11 -3.08 5.73
#